data_AF-A0A955BAV2-F1
#
_entry.id   AF-A0A955BAV2-F1
#
_cell.length_a   1.000
_cell.length_b   1.000
_cell.length_c   1.000
_cell.angle_alpha   90.00
_cell.angle_beta   90.00
_cell.angle_gamma   90.00
#
_symmetry.space_group_name_H-M   'P 1'
#
loop_
_entity.id
_entity.type
_entity.pdbx_description
1 polymer ?
#
loop_
_entity_poly.entity_id
_entity_poly.type
_entity_poly.pdbx_seq_one_letter_code
_entity_poly.pdbx_strand_id
1 'polypeptide(L)'
;TALLPTGGDDEIEDEKILEEVLKLLKVEQEEFDSWGKKKQASKITYYREAAIYRQLYGKSGRRTKKRFSGHRDLAFISSGVIRFFQEILGMAYYLQSNEGSSAVSAIEPRHQSLAVHTVSSHNLATLSRNVESYGEQLKYFLLDLGDCLRQKLLHHSKEPEAARIAIRDPESLSSDRYTFLNMMLNLGVKEGVFQTVDGRPGIRPKHVEDPQPVEINIARIYAPALQTSPRLRWPSPVSCAELLGLLDEHERRSTKRKIITRFAQKKDETPKDQGQPLFKEDDE
;
A
#
# COMPACT_ATOMS: atom_id res chain seq x y z
N THR A 1 14.79 28.22 8.35
CA THR A 1 15.43 26.93 8.69
C THR A 1 14.36 25.86 8.62
N ALA A 2 14.44 24.90 7.69
CA ALA A 2 13.43 23.84 7.61
C ALA A 2 13.63 22.85 8.77
N LEU A 3 12.59 22.58 9.55
CA LEU A 3 12.62 21.65 10.70
C LEU A 3 12.85 20.19 10.29
N LEU A 4 12.66 19.87 9.00
CA LEU A 4 12.90 18.56 8.40
C LEU A 4 13.86 18.73 7.22
N PRO A 5 15.02 18.06 7.20
CA PRO A 5 15.94 18.10 6.08
C PRO A 5 15.32 17.47 4.83
N THR A 6 15.61 18.05 3.68
CA THR A 6 15.27 17.53 2.35
C THR A 6 16.37 16.59 1.88
N GLY A 7 16.22 15.30 2.15
CA GLY A 7 17.02 14.26 1.53
C GLY A 7 18.23 13.80 2.35
N GLY A 8 18.32 12.48 2.51
CA GLY A 8 19.57 11.77 2.73
C GLY A 8 19.70 10.72 1.63
N ASP A 9 20.92 10.29 1.33
CA ASP A 9 21.33 9.38 0.25
C ASP A 9 20.30 8.31 -0.12
N ASP A 10 20.12 8.00 -1.41
CA ASP A 10 19.14 6.99 -1.83
C ASP A 10 19.29 5.67 -1.05
N GLU A 11 18.15 5.13 -0.59
CA GLU A 11 18.13 3.90 0.20
C GLU A 11 18.68 2.68 -0.56
N ILE A 12 18.59 2.74 -1.89
CA ILE A 12 19.02 1.71 -2.82
C ILE A 12 19.66 2.42 -4.00
N GLU A 13 20.81 1.93 -4.44
CA GLU A 13 21.49 2.42 -5.64
C GLU A 13 20.57 2.36 -6.87
N ASP A 14 20.64 3.40 -7.71
CA ASP A 14 19.80 3.51 -8.91
C ASP A 14 19.97 2.32 -9.88
N GLU A 15 21.15 1.71 -9.94
CA GLU A 15 21.42 0.50 -10.73
C GLU A 15 20.54 -0.68 -10.28
N LYS A 16 20.46 -0.94 -8.97
CA LYS A 16 19.62 -2.00 -8.39
C LYS A 16 18.12 -1.72 -8.59
N ILE A 17 17.73 -0.45 -8.61
CA ILE A 17 16.37 -0.04 -8.96
C ILE A 17 16.10 -0.37 -10.42
N LEU A 18 17.00 0.02 -11.32
CA LEU A 18 16.88 -0.23 -12.76
C LEU A 18 16.76 -1.74 -13.05
N GLU A 19 17.61 -2.58 -12.45
CA GLU A 19 17.53 -4.04 -12.58
C GLU A 19 16.14 -4.60 -12.27
N GLU A 20 15.50 -4.16 -11.19
CA GLU A 20 14.14 -4.62 -10.85
C GLU A 20 13.06 -4.02 -11.75
N VAL A 21 13.24 -2.79 -12.22
CA VAL A 21 12.34 -2.18 -13.21
C VAL A 21 12.35 -2.99 -14.50
N LEU A 22 13.52 -3.42 -14.97
CA LEU A 22 13.64 -4.27 -16.17
C LEU A 22 12.96 -5.63 -15.96
N LYS A 23 13.14 -6.26 -14.80
CA LYS A 23 12.44 -7.52 -14.45
C LYS A 23 10.92 -7.35 -14.43
N LEU A 24 10.43 -6.22 -13.89
CA LEU A 24 9.00 -5.88 -13.87
C LEU A 24 8.45 -5.68 -15.28
N LEU A 25 9.21 -5.02 -16.15
CA LEU A 25 8.88 -4.75 -17.55
C LEU A 25 9.04 -5.98 -18.45
N LYS A 26 9.87 -6.95 -18.05
CA LYS A 26 10.28 -8.11 -18.85
C LYS A 26 10.97 -7.72 -20.15
N VAL A 27 11.87 -6.74 -20.06
CA VAL A 27 12.68 -6.26 -21.17
C VAL A 27 14.15 -6.36 -20.78
N GLU A 28 15.00 -6.67 -21.76
CA GLU A 28 16.44 -6.64 -21.59
C GLU A 28 16.95 -5.19 -21.59
N GLN A 29 18.13 -4.98 -21.01
CA GLN A 29 18.76 -3.65 -20.94
C GLN A 29 18.92 -3.01 -22.33
N GLU A 30 19.31 -3.79 -23.34
CA GLU A 30 19.49 -3.31 -24.72
C GLU A 30 18.18 -2.80 -25.33
N GLU A 31 17.08 -3.53 -25.13
CA GLU A 31 15.76 -3.11 -25.59
C GLU A 31 15.33 -1.83 -24.85
N PHE A 32 15.57 -1.76 -23.55
CA PHE A 32 15.25 -0.57 -22.76
C PHE A 32 16.06 0.65 -23.20
N ASP A 33 17.34 0.48 -23.51
CA ASP A 33 18.25 1.53 -23.98
C ASP A 33 17.87 2.06 -25.36
N SER A 34 17.23 1.22 -26.20
CA SER A 34 16.67 1.66 -27.48
C SER A 34 15.46 2.61 -27.33
N TRP A 35 14.84 2.67 -26.15
CA TRP A 35 13.71 3.56 -25.91
C TRP A 35 14.16 5.02 -25.74
N GLY A 36 13.33 5.97 -26.16
CA GLY A 36 13.60 7.39 -25.89
C GLY A 36 13.69 7.70 -24.39
N LYS A 37 14.62 8.59 -24.00
CA LYS A 37 14.90 8.98 -22.59
C LYS A 37 13.64 9.32 -21.77
N LYS A 38 12.66 9.99 -22.40
CA LYS A 38 11.38 10.34 -21.76
C LYS A 38 10.57 9.09 -21.37
N LYS A 39 10.53 8.07 -22.23
CA LYS A 39 9.84 6.80 -21.98
C LYS A 39 10.55 6.02 -20.87
N GLN A 40 11.87 5.95 -20.90
CA GLN A 40 12.68 5.32 -19.85
C GLN A 40 12.42 5.96 -18.48
N ALA A 41 12.57 7.29 -18.37
CA ALA A 41 12.35 8.03 -17.13
C ALA A 41 10.92 7.85 -16.60
N SER A 42 9.92 7.83 -17.49
CA SER A 42 8.53 7.58 -17.13
C SER A 42 8.35 6.17 -16.54
N LYS A 43 8.94 5.13 -17.15
CA LYS A 43 8.84 3.75 -16.66
C LYS A 43 9.60 3.51 -15.36
N ILE A 44 10.79 4.10 -15.21
CA ILE A 44 11.54 4.08 -13.94
C ILE A 44 10.69 4.72 -12.85
N THR A 45 10.19 5.94 -13.06
CA THR A 45 9.31 6.62 -12.09
C THR A 45 8.06 5.80 -11.76
N TYR A 46 7.47 5.16 -12.78
CA TYR A 46 6.28 4.33 -12.64
C TYR A 46 6.51 3.14 -11.71
N TYR A 47 7.65 2.43 -11.83
CA TYR A 47 7.91 1.18 -11.11
C TYR A 47 8.87 1.33 -9.92
N ARG A 48 9.45 2.51 -9.70
CA ARG A 48 10.48 2.78 -8.67
C ARG A 48 10.08 2.28 -7.30
N GLU A 49 8.84 2.54 -6.87
CA GLU A 49 8.41 2.16 -5.53
C GLU A 49 8.28 0.63 -5.40
N ALA A 50 7.66 -0.05 -6.37
CA ALA A 50 7.64 -1.50 -6.40
C ALA A 50 9.05 -2.12 -6.42
N ALA A 51 9.96 -1.56 -7.21
CA ALA A 51 11.36 -1.99 -7.29
C ALA A 51 12.07 -1.87 -5.93
N ILE A 52 11.90 -0.74 -5.23
CA ILE A 52 12.44 -0.52 -3.87
C ILE A 52 11.95 -1.62 -2.92
N TYR A 53 10.65 -1.89 -2.87
CA TYR A 53 10.12 -2.91 -1.97
C TYR A 53 10.59 -4.32 -2.32
N ARG A 54 10.73 -4.65 -3.62
CA ARG A 54 11.26 -5.94 -4.06
C ARG A 54 12.73 -6.12 -3.69
N GLN A 55 13.55 -5.08 -3.81
CA GLN A 55 14.94 -5.13 -3.36
C GLN A 55 15.05 -5.30 -1.84
N LEU A 56 14.25 -4.56 -1.05
CA LEU A 56 14.31 -4.58 0.42
C LEU A 56 13.71 -5.86 1.04
N TYR A 57 12.64 -6.39 0.45
CA TYR A 57 11.80 -7.42 1.07
C TYR A 57 11.64 -8.70 0.24
N GLY A 58 12.03 -8.70 -1.03
CA GLY A 58 11.92 -9.86 -1.93
C GLY A 58 13.06 -10.87 -1.82
N LYS A 59 14.21 -10.47 -1.24
CA LYS A 59 15.37 -11.36 -1.03
C LYS A 59 15.29 -12.05 0.34
N SER A 60 15.58 -13.35 0.38
CA SER A 60 15.69 -14.14 1.62
C SER A 60 16.92 -13.68 2.41
N GLY A 61 16.73 -13.18 3.63
CA GLY A 61 17.81 -12.69 4.49
C GLY A 61 17.39 -11.54 5.39
N ARG A 62 18.37 -10.74 5.84
CA ARG A 62 18.13 -9.57 6.68
C ARG A 62 17.44 -8.49 5.86
N ARG A 63 16.15 -8.28 6.12
CA ARG A 63 15.32 -7.26 5.47
C ARG A 63 15.69 -5.89 5.99
N THR A 64 16.09 -4.99 5.10
CA THR A 64 16.29 -3.58 5.43
C THR A 64 14.95 -2.87 5.45
N LYS A 65 14.76 -1.94 6.39
CA LYS A 65 13.52 -1.19 6.56
C LYS A 65 13.51 0.00 5.59
N LYS A 66 12.45 0.13 4.79
CA LYS A 66 12.19 1.28 3.93
C LYS A 66 12.39 2.61 4.65
N ARG A 67 13.10 3.55 4.04
CA ARG A 67 13.29 4.90 4.55
C ARG A 67 12.03 5.74 4.33
N PHE A 68 11.69 6.54 5.34
CA PHE A 68 10.62 7.53 5.29
C PHE A 68 11.14 8.82 5.94
N SER A 69 11.42 9.83 5.13
CA SER A 69 12.06 11.05 5.64
C SER A 69 11.69 12.28 4.82
N GLY A 70 11.62 13.41 5.50
CA GLY A 70 11.20 14.68 4.92
C GLY A 70 9.68 14.86 4.99
N HIS A 71 9.27 16.12 4.92
CA HIS A 71 7.87 16.50 5.12
C HIS A 71 6.88 15.73 4.23
N ARG A 72 7.22 15.54 2.95
CA ARG A 72 6.36 14.86 1.98
C ARG A 72 6.05 13.42 2.39
N ASP A 73 7.06 12.66 2.79
CA ASP A 73 6.87 11.25 3.18
C ASP A 73 6.10 11.14 4.50
N LEU A 74 6.43 11.98 5.48
CA LEU A 74 5.76 11.98 6.78
C LEU A 74 4.28 12.37 6.64
N ALA A 75 3.99 13.40 5.86
CA ALA A 75 2.61 13.81 5.57
C ALA A 75 1.86 12.76 4.72
N PHE A 76 2.57 12.07 3.82
CA PHE A 76 1.99 11.01 3.02
C PHE A 76 1.61 9.79 3.87
N ILE A 77 2.50 9.35 4.77
CA ILE A 77 2.30 8.21 5.67
C ILE A 77 1.27 8.50 6.77
N SER A 78 1.20 9.72 7.27
CA SER A 78 0.16 10.10 8.24
C SER A 78 -1.25 10.05 7.63
N SER A 79 -1.37 9.91 6.31
CA SER A 79 -2.64 9.64 5.63
C SER A 79 -3.68 10.76 5.85
N GLY A 80 -3.21 11.98 6.14
CA GLY A 80 -4.04 13.14 6.48
C GLY A 80 -4.49 13.23 7.94
N VAL A 81 -4.14 12.24 8.77
CA VAL A 81 -4.50 12.20 10.19
C VAL A 81 -3.43 12.94 11.00
N ILE A 82 -3.80 14.11 11.55
CA ILE A 82 -2.89 14.98 12.32
C ILE A 82 -2.25 14.24 13.49
N ARG A 83 -3.04 13.40 14.19
CA ARG A 83 -2.54 12.60 15.31
C ARG A 83 -1.36 11.71 14.91
N PHE A 84 -1.45 10.96 13.81
CA PHE A 84 -0.33 10.11 13.35
C PHE A 84 0.89 10.94 12.97
N PHE A 85 0.68 12.12 12.37
CA PHE A 85 1.78 13.02 12.05
C PHE A 85 2.50 13.50 13.32
N GLN A 86 1.75 13.91 14.35
CA GLN A 86 2.29 14.32 15.65
C GLN A 86 2.99 13.17 16.38
N GLU A 87 2.43 11.96 16.37
CA GLU A 87 3.05 10.76 16.95
C GLU A 87 4.40 10.46 16.30
N ILE A 88 4.48 10.53 14.96
CA ILE A 88 5.73 10.33 14.22
C ILE A 88 6.77 11.40 14.61
N LEU A 89 6.40 12.68 14.61
CA LEU A 89 7.33 13.75 14.95
C LEU A 89 7.79 13.67 16.41
N GLY A 90 6.87 13.41 17.35
CA GLY A 90 7.18 13.26 18.76
C GLY A 90 8.12 12.08 19.02
N MET A 91 7.88 10.94 18.36
CA MET A 91 8.77 9.79 18.46
C MET A 91 10.14 10.07 17.81
N ALA A 92 10.18 10.73 16.65
CA ALA A 92 11.44 11.04 15.98
C ALA A 92 12.30 11.99 16.82
N TYR A 93 11.66 12.98 17.42
CA TYR A 93 12.29 13.90 18.35
C TYR A 93 12.83 13.18 19.59
N TYR A 94 12.02 12.33 20.22
CA TYR A 94 12.42 11.52 21.38
C TYR A 94 13.65 10.65 21.09
N LEU A 95 13.68 9.99 19.93
CA LEU A 95 14.80 9.15 19.51
C LEU A 95 16.08 9.97 19.31
N GLN A 96 15.99 11.16 18.72
CA GLN A 96 17.12 12.05 18.52
C GLN A 96 17.64 12.65 19.83
N SER A 97 16.74 13.10 20.72
CA SER A 97 17.13 13.68 22.01
C SER A 97 17.83 12.66 22.92
N ASN A 98 17.42 11.39 22.87
CA ASN A 98 18.06 10.33 23.66
C ASN A 98 19.50 10.03 23.24
N GLU A 99 19.91 10.44 22.03
CA GLU A 99 21.27 10.29 21.53
C GLU A 99 22.15 11.52 21.83
N GLY A 100 21.68 12.42 22.71
CA GLY A 100 22.43 13.60 23.13
C GLY A 100 22.39 14.76 22.13
N SER A 101 21.54 14.67 21.10
CA SER A 101 21.33 15.77 20.14
C SER A 101 20.47 16.88 20.73
N SER A 102 20.80 18.13 20.39
CA SER A 102 20.07 19.31 20.87
C SER A 102 18.61 19.34 20.38
N ALA A 103 17.71 19.69 21.29
CA ALA A 103 16.27 19.93 21.09
C ALA A 103 15.91 20.88 19.93
N VAL A 104 16.85 21.72 19.51
CA VAL A 104 16.60 22.79 18.51
C VAL A 104 17.10 22.40 17.11
N SER A 105 17.69 21.20 16.97
CA SER A 105 18.21 20.73 15.69
C SER A 105 17.10 20.14 14.79
N ALA A 106 17.30 20.24 13.47
CA ALA A 106 16.42 19.57 12.51
C ALA A 106 16.50 18.05 12.74
N ILE A 107 15.37 17.35 12.60
CA ILE A 107 15.32 15.92 12.90
C ILE A 107 16.06 15.13 11.81
N GLU A 108 17.04 14.30 12.14
CA GLU A 108 17.79 13.56 11.13
C GLU A 108 16.91 12.53 10.39
N PRO A 109 17.13 12.27 9.09
CA PRO A 109 16.34 11.31 8.31
C PRO A 109 16.24 9.91 8.94
N ARG A 110 17.30 9.47 9.65
CA ARG A 110 17.32 8.15 10.28
C ARG A 110 16.31 8.06 11.43
N HIS A 111 16.20 9.10 12.27
CA HIS A 111 15.25 9.12 13.39
C HIS A 111 13.82 9.28 12.89
N GLN A 112 13.60 10.06 11.83
CA GLN A 112 12.29 10.15 11.17
C GLN A 112 11.84 8.77 10.66
N SER A 113 12.72 8.05 9.96
CA SER A 113 12.40 6.72 9.44
C SER A 113 12.14 5.72 10.57
N LEU A 114 13.01 5.71 11.59
CA LEU A 114 12.84 4.84 12.74
C LEU A 114 11.53 5.12 13.46
N ALA A 115 11.16 6.39 13.64
CA ALA A 115 9.89 6.79 14.24
C ALA A 115 8.68 6.30 13.44
N VAL A 116 8.70 6.43 12.11
CA VAL A 116 7.63 5.89 11.25
C VAL A 116 7.45 4.39 11.47
N HIS A 117 8.54 3.61 11.48
CA HIS A 117 8.48 2.17 11.73
C HIS A 117 8.00 1.84 13.14
N THR A 118 8.45 2.58 14.14
CA THR A 118 8.07 2.40 15.54
C THR A 118 6.60 2.71 15.76
N VAL A 119 6.11 3.85 15.29
CA VAL A 119 4.70 4.26 15.41
C VAL A 119 3.79 3.31 14.63
N SER A 120 4.18 2.94 13.40
CA SER A 120 3.45 1.95 12.60
C SER A 120 3.31 0.61 13.32
N SER A 121 4.41 0.10 13.86
CA SER A 121 4.44 -1.19 14.56
C SER A 121 3.70 -1.12 15.90
N HIS A 122 3.83 -0.01 16.62
CA HIS A 122 3.12 0.24 17.87
C HIS A 122 1.62 0.25 17.64
N ASN A 123 1.13 1.08 16.72
CA ASN A 123 -0.30 1.17 16.39
C ASN A 123 -0.86 -0.18 15.96
N LEU A 124 -0.15 -0.95 15.12
CA LEU A 124 -0.56 -2.30 14.73
C LEU A 124 -0.62 -3.27 15.92
N ALA A 125 0.37 -3.20 16.82
CA ALA A 125 0.47 -4.09 17.97
C ALA A 125 -0.62 -3.84 19.01
N THR A 126 -0.98 -2.57 19.23
CA THR A 126 -1.95 -2.14 20.26
C THR A 126 -3.40 -2.15 19.79
N LEU A 127 -3.69 -2.36 18.50
CA LEU A 127 -5.06 -2.49 17.98
C LEU A 127 -5.92 -3.47 18.81
N SER A 128 -5.34 -4.60 19.20
CA SER A 128 -6.07 -5.62 19.98
C SER A 128 -6.44 -5.18 21.40
N ARG A 129 -5.83 -4.10 21.92
CA ARG A 129 -6.08 -3.57 23.27
C ARG A 129 -6.86 -2.26 23.24
N ASN A 130 -6.65 -1.44 22.21
CA ASN A 130 -7.26 -0.12 22.09
C ASN A 130 -8.68 -0.18 21.53
N VAL A 131 -9.03 -1.26 20.82
CA VAL A 131 -10.37 -1.48 20.30
C VAL A 131 -11.11 -2.42 21.24
N GLU A 132 -12.13 -1.89 21.91
CA GLU A 132 -12.86 -2.54 23.01
C GLU A 132 -13.50 -3.88 22.60
N SER A 133 -14.10 -3.93 21.41
CA SER A 133 -14.75 -5.13 20.87
C SER A 133 -14.08 -5.53 19.56
N TYR A 134 -13.78 -6.82 19.42
CA TYR A 134 -13.20 -7.41 18.21
C TYR A 134 -11.81 -6.90 17.80
N GLY A 135 -11.09 -6.20 18.68
CA GLY A 135 -9.78 -5.62 18.36
C GLY A 135 -8.75 -6.65 17.88
N GLU A 136 -8.75 -7.84 18.47
CA GLU A 136 -7.86 -8.92 18.06
C GLU A 136 -8.23 -9.47 16.67
N GLN A 137 -9.53 -9.71 16.40
CA GLN A 137 -9.97 -10.11 15.05
C GLN A 137 -9.63 -9.03 14.01
N LEU A 138 -9.84 -7.75 14.33
CA LEU A 138 -9.51 -6.64 13.43
C LEU A 138 -8.01 -6.58 13.11
N LYS A 139 -7.16 -6.76 14.13
CA LYS A 139 -5.70 -6.83 13.95
C LYS A 139 -5.30 -7.98 13.04
N TYR A 140 -5.84 -9.17 13.25
CA TYR A 140 -5.56 -10.32 12.42
C TYR A 140 -6.06 -10.18 10.99
N PHE A 141 -7.26 -9.62 10.81
CA PHE A 141 -7.82 -9.29 9.52
C PHE A 141 -6.92 -8.31 8.75
N LEU A 142 -6.47 -7.24 9.42
CA LEU A 142 -5.52 -6.28 8.85
C LEU A 142 -4.18 -6.92 8.45
N LEU A 143 -3.64 -7.81 9.30
CA LEU A 143 -2.41 -8.55 9.00
C LEU A 143 -2.56 -9.44 7.77
N ASP A 144 -3.70 -10.11 7.60
CA ASP A 144 -3.93 -10.97 6.45
C ASP A 144 -4.13 -10.19 5.16
N LEU A 145 -4.87 -9.08 5.22
CA LEU A 145 -4.98 -8.16 4.08
C LEU A 145 -3.60 -7.61 3.71
N GLY A 146 -2.82 -7.16 4.69
CA GLY A 146 -1.45 -6.70 4.48
C GLY A 146 -0.55 -7.76 3.84
N ASP A 147 -0.65 -9.01 4.30
CA ASP A 147 0.07 -10.13 3.72
C ASP A 147 -0.33 -10.39 2.26
N CYS A 148 -1.63 -10.41 1.95
CA CYS A 148 -2.12 -10.56 0.57
C CYS A 148 -1.56 -9.46 -0.35
N LEU A 149 -1.59 -8.21 0.12
CA LEU A 149 -1.10 -7.05 -0.63
C LEU A 149 0.42 -7.05 -0.78
N ARG A 150 1.15 -7.46 0.26
CA ARG A 150 2.60 -7.63 0.22
C ARG A 150 3.00 -8.68 -0.82
N GLN A 151 2.31 -9.81 -0.87
CA GLN A 151 2.57 -10.85 -1.87
C GLN A 151 2.30 -10.32 -3.29
N LYS A 152 1.24 -9.53 -3.48
CA LYS A 152 1.00 -8.84 -4.76
C LYS A 152 2.18 -7.93 -5.15
N LEU A 153 2.64 -7.09 -4.23
CA LEU A 153 3.76 -6.17 -4.44
C LEU A 153 5.06 -6.89 -4.85
N LEU A 154 5.35 -8.02 -4.21
CA LEU A 154 6.58 -8.77 -4.44
C LEU A 154 6.55 -9.63 -5.71
N HIS A 155 5.38 -10.10 -6.15
CA HIS A 155 5.29 -11.09 -7.22
C HIS A 155 4.58 -10.59 -8.48
N HIS A 156 3.61 -9.70 -8.37
CA HIS A 156 2.83 -9.23 -9.52
C HIS A 156 3.57 -8.18 -10.36
N SER A 157 3.73 -8.42 -11.66
CA SER A 157 4.60 -7.59 -12.53
C SER A 157 3.95 -6.29 -13.03
N LYS A 158 2.67 -6.34 -13.42
CA LYS A 158 1.99 -5.18 -14.07
C LYS A 158 1.48 -4.15 -13.06
N GLU A 159 0.83 -4.65 -12.02
CA GLU A 159 0.13 -3.88 -10.98
C GLU A 159 0.64 -4.20 -9.55
N PRO A 160 1.94 -4.04 -9.27
CA PRO A 160 2.50 -4.40 -7.95
C PRO A 160 1.98 -3.50 -6.81
N GLU A 161 1.81 -2.20 -7.05
CA GLU A 161 1.42 -1.21 -6.03
C GLU A 161 -0.11 -1.16 -5.83
N ALA A 162 -0.67 -2.15 -5.13
CA ALA A 162 -2.11 -2.37 -5.14
C ALA A 162 -2.80 -2.33 -3.76
N ALA A 163 -2.51 -1.31 -2.95
CA ALA A 163 -3.05 -1.20 -1.59
C ALA A 163 -4.54 -0.80 -1.47
N ARG A 164 -5.26 -0.69 -2.60
CA ARG A 164 -6.71 -0.47 -2.64
C ARG A 164 -7.42 -1.82 -2.70
N ILE A 165 -8.32 -2.12 -1.77
CA ILE A 165 -9.12 -3.35 -1.81
C ILE A 165 -10.51 -2.98 -2.35
N ALA A 166 -10.85 -3.51 -3.52
CA ALA A 166 -12.14 -3.27 -4.16
C ALA A 166 -13.06 -4.47 -3.92
N ILE A 167 -14.21 -4.23 -3.29
CA ILE A 167 -15.22 -5.26 -3.06
C ILE A 167 -15.98 -5.48 -4.37
N ARG A 168 -15.99 -6.72 -4.89
CA ARG A 168 -16.58 -7.04 -6.20
C ARG A 168 -18.10 -7.11 -6.19
N ASP A 169 -18.66 -7.49 -5.06
CA ASP A 169 -20.07 -7.77 -4.78
C ASP A 169 -20.56 -6.89 -3.61
N PRO A 170 -20.44 -5.55 -3.70
CA PRO A 170 -20.74 -4.64 -2.59
C PRO A 170 -22.20 -4.72 -2.12
N GLU A 171 -23.14 -5.02 -3.01
CA GLU A 171 -24.56 -5.23 -2.70
C GLU A 171 -24.76 -6.36 -1.68
N SER A 172 -23.86 -7.35 -1.67
CA SER A 172 -23.93 -8.48 -0.75
C SER A 172 -23.67 -8.05 0.71
N LEU A 173 -22.98 -6.93 0.96
CA LEU A 173 -22.73 -6.43 2.32
C LEU A 173 -24.00 -6.13 3.11
N SER A 174 -25.13 -5.89 2.42
CA SER A 174 -26.43 -5.63 3.04
C SER A 174 -27.19 -6.90 3.42
N SER A 175 -26.71 -8.08 3.03
CA SER A 175 -27.36 -9.35 3.38
C SER A 175 -26.95 -9.84 4.77
N ASP A 176 -27.88 -10.54 5.43
CA ASP A 176 -27.68 -11.07 6.79
C ASP A 176 -26.41 -11.93 6.94
N ARG A 177 -26.02 -12.62 5.87
CA ARG A 177 -24.81 -13.45 5.82
C ARG A 177 -23.53 -12.63 6.08
N TYR A 178 -23.48 -11.38 5.61
CA TYR A 178 -22.30 -10.53 5.66
C TYR A 178 -22.39 -9.44 6.73
N THR A 179 -23.37 -9.50 7.63
CA THR A 179 -23.55 -8.55 8.73
C THR A 179 -22.28 -8.41 9.59
N PHE A 180 -21.64 -9.53 9.94
CA PHE A 180 -20.40 -9.51 10.71
C PHE A 180 -19.24 -8.86 9.94
N LEU A 181 -19.11 -9.16 8.64
CA LEU A 181 -18.12 -8.50 7.78
C LEU A 181 -18.37 -6.99 7.72
N ASN A 182 -19.61 -6.57 7.45
CA ASN A 182 -19.98 -5.16 7.39
C ASN A 182 -19.67 -4.44 8.71
N MET A 183 -20.01 -5.04 9.85
CA MET A 183 -19.64 -4.56 11.17
C MET A 183 -18.12 -4.40 11.33
N MET A 184 -17.33 -5.40 10.93
CA MET A 184 -15.86 -5.36 11.02
C MET A 184 -15.24 -4.27 10.12
N LEU A 185 -15.78 -4.07 8.92
CA LEU A 185 -15.35 -3.00 8.03
C LEU A 185 -15.65 -1.62 8.62
N ASN A 186 -16.86 -1.41 9.15
CA ASN A 186 -17.26 -0.16 9.80
C ASN A 186 -16.45 0.11 11.07
N LEU A 187 -16.18 -0.92 11.88
CA LEU A 187 -15.29 -0.81 13.03
C LEU A 187 -13.89 -0.39 12.59
N GLY A 188 -13.32 -1.01 11.55
CA GLY A 188 -12.02 -0.63 11.03
C GLY A 188 -11.97 0.81 10.50
N VAL A 189 -13.07 1.31 9.90
CA VAL A 189 -13.16 2.73 9.50
C VAL A 189 -13.23 3.64 10.72
N LYS A 190 -14.08 3.33 11.70
CA LYS A 190 -14.22 4.09 12.96
C LYS A 190 -12.90 4.21 13.71
N GLU A 191 -12.14 3.12 13.79
CA GLU A 191 -10.84 3.05 14.48
C GLU A 191 -9.66 3.55 13.63
N GLY A 192 -9.92 4.06 12.42
CA GLY A 192 -8.89 4.62 11.53
C GLY A 192 -7.94 3.58 10.91
N VAL A 193 -8.30 2.29 10.98
CA VAL A 193 -7.60 1.19 10.31
C VAL A 193 -7.83 1.24 8.80
N PHE A 194 -9.06 1.52 8.39
CA PHE A 194 -9.46 1.65 6.99
C PHE A 194 -9.84 3.09 6.65
N GLN A 195 -9.54 3.49 5.42
CA GLN A 195 -9.98 4.74 4.81
C GLN A 195 -10.93 4.41 3.66
N THR A 196 -12.16 4.94 3.73
CA THR A 196 -13.12 4.89 2.62
C THR A 196 -12.80 6.00 1.61
N VAL A 197 -13.29 5.85 0.38
CA VAL A 197 -13.04 6.78 -0.73
C VAL A 197 -13.84 8.09 -0.60
N ASP A 198 -14.79 8.19 0.33
CA ASP A 198 -15.63 9.38 0.57
C ASP A 198 -14.85 10.66 0.95
N GLY A 199 -13.53 10.59 1.07
CA GLY A 199 -12.64 11.73 1.28
C GLY A 199 -11.62 12.00 0.17
N ARG A 200 -11.72 11.41 -1.04
CA ARG A 200 -10.72 11.61 -2.11
C ARG A 200 -11.30 12.10 -3.44
N PRO A 201 -11.03 13.35 -3.85
CA PRO A 201 -11.53 13.93 -5.11
C PRO A 201 -10.73 13.46 -6.35
N GLY A 202 -10.31 12.19 -6.40
CA GLY A 202 -9.32 11.74 -7.37
C GLY A 202 -9.86 11.13 -8.66
N ILE A 203 -11.02 10.45 -8.60
CA ILE A 203 -11.61 9.80 -9.77
C ILE A 203 -13.12 9.93 -9.65
N ARG A 204 -13.67 11.02 -10.20
CA ARG A 204 -15.10 11.06 -10.52
C ARG A 204 -15.34 9.99 -11.60
N PRO A 205 -16.29 9.07 -11.43
CA PRO A 205 -16.68 8.19 -12.51
C PRO A 205 -17.16 9.03 -13.68
N LYS A 206 -16.92 8.55 -14.91
CA LYS A 206 -17.38 9.23 -16.12
C LYS A 206 -18.91 9.32 -16.19
N HIS A 207 -19.61 8.46 -15.46
CA HIS A 207 -21.07 8.46 -15.32
C HIS A 207 -21.46 8.56 -13.84
N VAL A 208 -22.34 9.49 -13.51
CA VAL A 208 -22.79 9.77 -12.12
C VAL A 208 -23.63 8.62 -11.54
N GLU A 209 -24.19 7.77 -12.41
CA GLU A 209 -25.10 6.68 -12.07
C GLU A 209 -24.41 5.33 -11.83
N ASP A 210 -23.13 5.19 -12.16
CA ASP A 210 -22.41 3.95 -11.89
C ASP A 210 -22.26 3.76 -10.37
N PRO A 211 -22.73 2.63 -9.79
CA PRO A 211 -22.52 2.36 -8.38
C PRO A 211 -21.03 2.37 -8.09
N GLN A 212 -20.62 3.27 -7.20
CA GLN A 212 -19.22 3.38 -6.80
C GLN A 212 -18.78 2.04 -6.19
N PRO A 213 -17.67 1.45 -6.65
CA PRO A 213 -17.14 0.25 -6.01
C PRO A 213 -16.84 0.59 -4.55
N VAL A 214 -17.34 -0.23 -3.63
CA VAL A 214 -16.98 -0.09 -2.21
C VAL A 214 -15.52 -0.47 -2.08
N GLU A 215 -14.68 0.55 -1.90
CA GLU A 215 -13.25 0.40 -1.73
C GLU A 215 -12.84 0.69 -0.29
N ILE A 216 -12.09 -0.25 0.28
CA ILE A 216 -11.45 -0.09 1.57
C ILE A 216 -9.94 0.01 1.36
N ASN A 217 -9.34 1.05 1.94
CA ASN A 217 -7.89 1.25 1.87
C ASN A 217 -7.31 1.09 3.26
N ILE A 218 -6.24 0.33 3.40
CA ILE A 218 -5.50 0.31 4.66
C ILE A 218 -4.90 1.71 4.89
N ALA A 219 -5.08 2.27 6.08
CA ALA A 219 -4.48 3.56 6.42
C ALA A 219 -2.95 3.47 6.30
N ARG A 220 -2.34 4.46 5.65
CA ARG A 220 -0.92 4.40 5.25
C ARG A 220 0.04 4.27 6.42
N ILE A 221 -0.38 4.65 7.63
CA ILE A 221 0.39 4.48 8.86
C ILE A 221 0.74 3.02 9.13
N TYR A 222 -0.07 2.06 8.65
CA TYR A 222 0.19 0.63 8.81
C TYR A 222 1.10 0.04 7.72
N ALA A 223 1.31 0.76 6.61
CA ALA A 223 2.08 0.25 5.47
C ALA A 223 3.54 -0.14 5.84
N PRO A 224 4.28 0.62 6.68
CA PRO A 224 5.62 0.21 7.12
C PRO A 224 5.63 -1.12 7.87
N ALA A 225 4.73 -1.32 8.84
CA ALA A 225 4.65 -2.55 9.63
C ALA A 225 4.16 -3.74 8.79
N LEU A 226 3.22 -3.51 7.87
CA LEU A 226 2.72 -4.54 6.94
C LEU A 226 3.67 -4.81 5.77
N GLN A 227 4.72 -3.99 5.60
CA GLN A 227 5.68 -4.06 4.49
C GLN A 227 4.97 -3.98 3.13
N THR A 228 3.93 -3.15 3.04
CA THR A 228 3.19 -2.86 1.81
C THR A 228 3.55 -1.46 1.31
N SER A 229 3.29 -1.19 0.03
CA SER A 229 3.42 0.18 -0.48
C SER A 229 2.33 1.08 0.11
N PRO A 230 2.64 2.29 0.59
CA PRO A 230 1.65 3.29 1.01
C PRO A 230 0.90 3.93 -0.17
N ARG A 231 1.32 3.63 -1.42
CA ARG A 231 0.68 4.16 -2.63
C ARG A 231 -0.58 3.36 -2.97
N LEU A 232 -1.66 4.10 -3.19
CA LEU A 232 -2.99 3.56 -3.48
C LEU A 232 -3.27 3.67 -4.96
N ARG A 233 -2.60 2.83 -5.75
CA ARG A 233 -2.63 2.93 -7.22
C ARG A 233 -3.61 1.95 -7.83
N TRP A 234 -3.33 0.65 -7.72
CA TRP A 234 -4.13 -0.40 -8.35
C TRP A 234 -5.16 -0.98 -7.40
N PRO A 235 -6.40 -1.24 -7.85
CA PRO A 235 -7.35 -2.01 -7.08
C PRO A 235 -6.94 -3.49 -7.02
N SER A 236 -7.22 -4.10 -5.88
CA SER A 236 -7.05 -5.51 -5.60
C SER A 236 -8.44 -6.08 -5.33
N PRO A 237 -9.08 -6.70 -6.35
CA PRO A 237 -10.49 -7.02 -6.28
C PRO A 237 -10.72 -8.31 -5.47
N VAL A 238 -11.56 -8.23 -4.43
CA VAL A 238 -11.89 -9.31 -3.46
C VAL A 238 -13.41 -9.38 -3.29
N SER A 239 -13.98 -10.57 -3.09
CA SER A 239 -15.41 -10.69 -2.79
C SER A 239 -15.73 -10.63 -1.29
N CYS A 240 -16.99 -10.36 -0.94
CA CYS A 240 -17.48 -10.42 0.43
C CYS A 240 -17.25 -11.80 1.06
N ALA A 241 -17.45 -12.88 0.28
CA ALA A 241 -17.15 -14.24 0.72
C ALA A 241 -15.67 -14.44 1.11
N GLU A 242 -14.75 -13.86 0.34
CA GLU A 242 -13.32 -13.94 0.63
C GLU A 242 -12.93 -13.08 1.84
N LEU A 243 -13.50 -11.90 1.99
CA LEU A 243 -13.25 -11.06 3.17
C LEU A 243 -13.82 -11.69 4.45
N LEU A 244 -15.02 -12.26 4.39
CA LEU A 244 -15.62 -13.01 5.49
C LEU A 244 -14.77 -14.24 5.84
N GLY A 245 -14.30 -14.99 4.83
CA GLY A 245 -13.43 -16.14 5.03
C GLY A 245 -12.08 -15.80 5.67
N LEU A 246 -11.60 -14.55 5.61
CA LEU A 246 -10.42 -14.11 6.37
C LEU A 246 -10.71 -13.87 7.86
N LEU A 247 -11.97 -13.61 8.20
CA LEU A 247 -12.45 -13.42 9.58
C LEU A 247 -12.84 -14.75 10.25
N ASP A 248 -13.07 -15.80 9.47
CA ASP A 248 -13.44 -17.13 9.94
C ASP A 248 -12.21 -17.94 10.36
N GLU A 249 -12.15 -18.42 11.60
CA GLU A 249 -10.99 -19.15 12.14
C GLU A 249 -10.64 -20.43 11.37
N HIS A 250 -11.65 -21.14 10.85
CA HIS A 250 -11.48 -22.41 10.15
C HIS A 250 -11.08 -22.20 8.69
N GLU A 251 -11.63 -21.18 8.03
CA GLU A 251 -11.38 -20.90 6.61
C GLU A 251 -10.23 -19.90 6.36
N ARG A 252 -9.81 -19.14 7.37
CA ARG A 252 -8.82 -18.05 7.25
C ARG A 252 -7.58 -18.45 6.48
N ARG A 253 -6.97 -19.58 6.82
CA ARG A 253 -5.71 -20.02 6.20
C ARG A 253 -5.89 -20.41 4.73
N SER A 254 -6.97 -21.11 4.39
CA SER A 254 -7.25 -21.54 3.01
C SER A 254 -7.65 -20.34 2.15
N THR A 255 -8.51 -19.47 2.68
CA THR A 255 -8.95 -18.23 2.02
C THR A 255 -7.79 -17.28 1.77
N LYS A 256 -6.93 -17.04 2.76
CA LYS A 256 -5.72 -16.22 2.60
C LYS A 256 -4.80 -16.75 1.50
N ARG A 257 -4.54 -18.06 1.47
CA ARG A 257 -3.72 -18.70 0.42
C ARG A 257 -4.35 -18.50 -0.96
N LYS A 258 -5.66 -18.68 -1.09
CA LYS A 258 -6.41 -18.46 -2.33
C LYS A 258 -6.25 -17.01 -2.84
N ILE A 259 -6.40 -16.03 -1.95
CA ILE A 259 -6.24 -14.60 -2.30
C ILE A 259 -4.78 -14.32 -2.71
N ILE A 260 -3.79 -14.78 -1.94
CA ILE A 260 -2.36 -14.61 -2.26
C ILE A 260 -2.03 -15.19 -3.64
N THR A 261 -2.44 -16.43 -3.90
CA THR A 261 -2.20 -17.09 -5.19
C THR A 261 -2.80 -16.27 -6.32
N ARG A 262 -4.06 -15.84 -6.20
CA ARG A 262 -4.71 -15.00 -7.20
C ARG A 262 -4.02 -13.65 -7.41
N PHE A 263 -3.56 -13.01 -6.33
CA PHE A 263 -2.90 -11.71 -6.40
C PHE A 263 -1.48 -11.79 -6.95
N ALA A 264 -0.79 -12.90 -6.73
CA ALA A 264 0.52 -13.18 -7.31
C ALA A 264 0.40 -13.63 -8.78
N GLN A 265 -0.71 -14.29 -9.14
CA GLN A 265 -0.96 -14.75 -10.50
C GLN A 265 -1.14 -13.59 -11.48
N LYS A 266 -0.42 -13.73 -12.59
CA LYS A 266 -0.52 -12.87 -13.76
C LYS A 266 -1.85 -13.21 -14.45
N LYS A 267 -2.84 -12.31 -14.47
CA LYS A 267 -3.89 -12.42 -15.49
C LYS A 267 -3.23 -12.15 -16.85
N ASP A 268 -2.82 -13.21 -17.53
CA ASP A 268 -2.54 -13.20 -18.97
C ASP A 268 -3.79 -13.52 -19.81
N GLU A 269 -4.96 -13.58 -19.19
CA GLU A 269 -6.23 -13.79 -19.90
C GLU A 269 -7.06 -12.51 -19.91
N THR A 270 -6.86 -11.71 -20.94
CA THR A 270 -8.00 -11.12 -21.64
C THR A 270 -8.44 -12.15 -22.69
N PRO A 271 -9.65 -12.71 -22.62
CA PRO A 271 -10.31 -13.17 -23.84
C PRO A 271 -10.27 -12.00 -24.82
N LYS A 272 -9.84 -12.25 -26.06
CA LYS A 272 -10.02 -11.29 -27.15
C LYS A 272 -11.52 -11.10 -27.33
N ASP A 273 -12.08 -10.08 -26.70
CA ASP A 273 -13.39 -9.59 -27.09
C ASP A 273 -13.18 -8.82 -28.39
N GLN A 274 -13.64 -9.42 -29.48
CA GLN A 274 -13.65 -8.80 -30.79
C GLN A 274 -14.67 -7.66 -30.74
N GLY A 275 -14.20 -6.44 -30.49
CA GLY A 275 -15.07 -5.26 -30.43
C GLY A 275 -14.32 -3.98 -30.76
N GLN A 276 -14.21 -3.72 -32.07
CA GLN A 276 -13.95 -2.46 -32.79
C GLN A 276 -13.03 -1.36 -32.17
N PRO A 277 -12.04 -0.84 -32.93
CA PRO A 277 -11.25 0.31 -32.48
C PRO A 277 -12.13 1.57 -32.36
N LEU A 278 -12.14 2.16 -31.17
CA LEU A 278 -12.94 3.35 -30.80
C LEU A 278 -12.34 4.68 -31.27
N PHE A 279 -11.30 4.66 -32.10
CA PHE A 279 -10.68 5.84 -32.68
C PHE A 279 -10.42 5.60 -34.15
N LYS A 280 -11.11 6.35 -35.01
CA LYS A 280 -10.63 6.64 -36.36
C LYS A 280 -9.47 7.61 -36.19
N GLU A 281 -8.32 7.26 -36.74
CA GLU A 281 -7.29 8.25 -37.07
C GLU A 281 -7.91 9.13 -38.16
N ASP A 282 -8.24 10.37 -37.81
CA ASP A 282 -8.51 11.39 -38.80
C ASP A 282 -7.13 11.85 -39.31
N ASP A 283 -6.81 11.42 -40.53
CA ASP A 283 -5.75 11.98 -41.35
C ASP A 283 -6.16 13.39 -41.80
N GLU A 284 -5.39 14.41 -41.41
CA GLU A 284 -5.15 15.65 -42.17
C GLU A 284 -3.84 16.32 -41.69
#